data_AF-A0A937SEL3-F1
#
_entry.id   AF-A0A937SEL3-F1
#
_cell.length_a   1.000
_cell.length_b   1.000
_cell.length_c   1.000
_cell.angle_alpha   90.00
_cell.angle_beta   90.00
_cell.angle_gamma   90.00
#
_symmetry.space_group_name_H-M   'P 1'
#
loop_
_entity.id
_entity.type
_entity.pdbx_description
1 polymer ?
#
loop_
_entity_poly.entity_id
_entity_poly.type
_entity_poly.pdbx_seq_one_letter_code
_entity_poly.pdbx_strand_id
1 'polypeptide(L)'
;MKRNAKKVVRYTNSFKNFIVHAVVRDGQSIASVCAHHGIDEMYKVREWVREFMKKRGLTRIPRSIVNRGKAPKVFISEPVNRQLRIYEEMIEYQEFVIETLFEVADEDTKKKLLDWLSPKRRANLRKKEKLST
;
A
#
# COMPACT_ATOMS: atom_id res chain seq x y z
N MET A 1 7.67 27.51 -32.86
CA MET A 1 7.84 26.90 -31.51
C MET A 1 8.06 25.40 -31.66
N LYS A 2 9.27 24.91 -31.35
CA LYS A 2 9.56 23.46 -31.33
C LYS A 2 8.82 22.85 -30.13
N ARG A 3 7.83 21.98 -30.37
CA ARG A 3 7.18 21.22 -29.30
C ARG A 3 8.21 20.24 -28.75
N ASN A 4 8.74 20.50 -27.56
CA ASN A 4 9.59 19.54 -26.86
C ASN A 4 8.84 18.20 -26.79
N ALA A 5 9.44 17.15 -27.35
CA ALA A 5 8.90 15.81 -27.27
C ALA A 5 8.73 15.46 -25.78
N LYS A 6 7.49 15.35 -25.30
CA LYS A 6 7.22 14.91 -23.92
C LYS A 6 7.87 13.55 -23.73
N LYS A 7 8.83 13.45 -22.80
CA LYS A 7 9.42 12.17 -22.40
C LYS A 7 8.27 11.27 -21.98
N VAL A 8 8.04 10.19 -22.72
CA VAL A 8 7.01 9.21 -22.39
C VAL A 8 7.48 8.45 -21.16
N VAL A 9 7.02 8.86 -19.99
CA VAL A 9 7.31 8.17 -18.74
C VAL A 9 6.48 6.88 -18.71
N ARG A 10 7.17 5.74 -18.61
CA ARG A 10 6.53 4.43 -18.37
C ARG A 10 6.50 4.16 -16.87
N TYR A 11 5.30 3.95 -16.36
CA TYR A 11 5.08 3.58 -14.96
C TYR A 11 4.88 2.08 -14.85
N THR A 12 5.50 1.47 -13.84
CA THR A 12 5.28 0.05 -13.51
C THR A 12 3.84 -0.18 -13.03
N ASN A 13 3.33 -1.40 -13.19
CA ASN A 13 1.98 -1.73 -12.74
C ASN A 13 1.83 -1.62 -11.22
N SER A 14 2.87 -1.94 -10.44
CA SER A 14 2.88 -1.76 -8.99
C SER A 14 2.69 -0.29 -8.60
N PHE A 15 3.40 0.62 -9.27
CA PHE A 15 3.26 2.05 -9.04
C PHE A 15 1.87 2.57 -9.43
N LYS A 16 1.34 2.14 -10.58
CA LYS A 16 -0.05 2.49 -10.98
C LYS A 16 -1.06 2.07 -9.93
N ASN A 17 -0.95 0.83 -9.42
CA ASN A 17 -1.86 0.32 -8.39
C ASN A 17 -1.75 1.12 -7.09
N PHE A 18 -0.53 1.46 -6.67
CA PHE A 18 -0.29 2.30 -5.50
C PHE A 18 -1.00 3.66 -5.62
N ILE A 19 -0.81 4.37 -6.75
CA ILE A 19 -1.44 5.67 -7.02
C ILE A 19 -2.97 5.55 -7.04
N VAL A 20 -3.50 4.51 -7.67
CA VAL A 20 -4.96 4.27 -7.72
C VAL A 20 -5.52 4.02 -6.33
N HIS A 21 -4.83 3.27 -5.47
CA HIS A 21 -5.26 3.04 -4.09
C HIS A 21 -5.26 4.33 -3.26
N ALA A 22 -4.23 5.16 -3.37
CA ALA A 22 -4.19 6.46 -2.69
C ALA A 22 -5.40 7.34 -3.05
N VAL A 23 -5.82 7.32 -4.33
CA VAL A 23 -6.97 8.11 -4.79
C VAL A 23 -8.31 7.48 -4.36
N VAL A 24 -8.48 6.17 -4.57
CA VAL A 24 -9.79 5.51 -4.43
C VAL A 24 -10.07 5.05 -3.00
N ARG A 25 -9.06 4.56 -2.28
CA ARG A 25 -9.18 4.01 -0.93
C ARG A 25 -8.93 5.07 0.13
N ASP A 26 -7.84 5.82 -0.02
CA ASP A 26 -7.45 6.83 0.97
C ASP A 26 -8.13 8.19 0.71
N GLY A 27 -8.88 8.29 -0.40
CA GLY A 27 -9.66 9.47 -0.75
C GLY A 27 -8.82 10.69 -1.07
N GLN A 28 -7.54 10.51 -1.41
CA GLN A 28 -6.67 11.63 -1.78
C GLN A 28 -7.06 12.20 -3.14
N SER A 29 -6.90 13.51 -3.30
CA SER A 29 -7.15 14.14 -4.60
C SER A 29 -6.08 13.73 -5.61
N ILE A 30 -6.48 13.49 -6.85
CA ILE A 30 -5.54 13.16 -7.94
C ILE A 30 -4.45 14.24 -8.06
N ALA A 31 -4.81 15.52 -7.87
CA ALA A 31 -3.86 16.62 -7.92
C ALA A 31 -2.80 16.52 -6.81
N SER A 32 -3.22 16.22 -5.58
CA SER A 32 -2.32 16.04 -4.44
C SER A 32 -1.36 14.87 -4.66
N VAL A 33 -1.89 13.73 -5.15
CA VAL A 33 -1.10 12.52 -5.41
C VAL A 33 -0.10 12.77 -6.55
N CYS A 34 -0.52 13.42 -7.63
CA CYS A 34 0.37 13.80 -8.73
C CYS A 34 1.49 14.73 -8.26
N ALA A 35 1.17 15.73 -7.44
CA ALA A 35 2.17 16.68 -6.91
C ALA A 35 3.17 15.97 -5.97
N HIS A 36 2.69 15.12 -5.06
CA HIS A 36 3.54 14.37 -4.13
C HIS A 36 4.51 13.42 -4.83
N HIS A 37 4.09 12.81 -5.95
CA HIS A 37 4.87 11.79 -6.64
C HIS A 37 5.52 12.27 -7.95
N GLY A 38 5.50 13.58 -8.21
CA GLY A 38 6.13 14.16 -9.42
C GLY A 38 5.53 13.66 -10.73
N ILE A 39 4.21 13.43 -10.77
CA ILE A 39 3.51 12.94 -11.96
C ILE A 39 2.93 14.13 -12.75
N ASP A 40 3.62 14.52 -13.82
CA ASP A 40 3.17 15.60 -14.71
C ASP A 40 1.94 15.20 -15.55
N GLU A 41 1.76 13.90 -15.80
CA GLU A 41 0.73 13.35 -16.67
C GLU A 41 -0.55 13.01 -15.88
N MET A 42 -1.15 14.02 -15.23
CA MET A 42 -2.37 13.86 -14.41
C MET A 42 -3.53 13.14 -15.14
N TYR A 43 -3.62 13.31 -16.47
CA TYR A 43 -4.63 12.64 -17.28
C TYR A 43 -4.49 11.10 -17.28
N LYS A 44 -3.26 10.57 -17.22
CA LYS A 44 -3.01 9.11 -17.13
C LYS A 44 -3.51 8.56 -15.80
N VAL A 45 -3.29 9.30 -14.71
CA VAL A 45 -3.79 8.91 -13.39
C VAL A 45 -5.33 8.87 -13.37
N ARG A 46 -6.00 9.83 -14.00
CA ARG A 46 -7.46 9.81 -14.16
C ARG A 46 -7.94 8.57 -14.92
N GLU A 47 -7.21 8.17 -15.95
CA GLU A 47 -7.52 6.98 -16.75
C GLU A 47 -7.38 5.70 -15.92
N TRP A 48 -6.26 5.53 -15.19
CA TRP A 48 -6.05 4.38 -14.31
C TRP A 48 -7.13 4.26 -13.22
N VAL A 49 -7.49 5.39 -12.61
CA VAL A 49 -8.54 5.44 -11.59
C VAL A 49 -9.90 5.07 -12.20
N ARG A 50 -10.22 5.57 -13.40
CA ARG A 50 -11.46 5.23 -14.11
C ARG A 50 -11.52 3.75 -14.46
N GLU A 51 -10.43 3.18 -14.96
CA GLU A 51 -10.37 1.76 -15.31
C GLU A 51 -10.58 0.88 -14.07
N PHE A 52 -9.92 1.23 -12.96
CA PHE A 52 -10.09 0.54 -11.68
C PHE A 52 -11.53 0.61 -11.16
N MET A 53 -12.15 1.80 -11.21
CA MET A 53 -13.54 1.97 -10.80
C MET A 53 -14.51 1.17 -11.67
N LYS A 54 -14.33 1.21 -13.01
CA LYS A 54 -15.17 0.47 -13.96
C LYS A 54 -15.12 -1.04 -13.69
N LYS A 55 -13.94 -1.60 -13.45
CA LYS A 55 -13.74 -3.02 -13.10
C LYS A 55 -14.46 -3.44 -11.81
N ARG A 56 -14.74 -2.49 -10.91
CA ARG A 56 -15.41 -2.73 -9.63
C ARG A 56 -16.85 -2.21 -9.57
N GLY A 57 -17.42 -1.79 -10.70
CA GLY A 57 -18.79 -1.26 -10.76
C GLY A 57 -18.99 0.08 -10.03
N LEU A 58 -17.91 0.81 -9.76
CA LEU A 58 -17.96 2.10 -9.07
C LEU A 58 -18.21 3.23 -10.08
N THR A 59 -19.24 4.04 -9.86
CA THR A 59 -19.57 5.19 -10.71
C THR A 59 -18.92 6.49 -10.23
N ARG A 60 -18.46 6.53 -8.98
CA ARG A 60 -17.81 7.69 -8.35
C ARG A 60 -16.66 7.24 -7.46
N ILE A 61 -15.59 8.05 -7.43
CA ILE A 61 -14.51 7.88 -6.44
C ILE A 61 -15.15 8.00 -5.05
N PRO A 62 -14.95 7.02 -4.15
CA PRO A 62 -15.34 7.14 -2.75
C PRO A 62 -14.69 8.41 -2.19
N ARG A 63 -15.50 9.40 -1.83
CA ARG A 63 -14.97 10.58 -1.14
C ARG A 63 -14.60 10.14 0.27
N SER A 64 -13.46 10.59 0.78
CA SER A 64 -13.24 10.49 2.22
C SER A 64 -14.40 11.22 2.90
N ILE A 65 -15.00 10.58 3.90
CA ILE A 65 -16.03 11.21 4.71
C ILE A 65 -15.30 12.34 5.45
N VAL A 66 -15.49 13.57 5.00
CA VAL A 66 -15.03 14.73 5.77
C VAL A 66 -15.87 14.73 7.04
N ASN A 67 -15.24 14.41 8.17
CA ASN A 67 -15.86 14.53 9.49
C ASN A 67 -16.20 16.00 9.75
N ARG A 68 -17.36 16.45 9.27
CA ARG A 68 -17.96 17.70 9.70
C ARG A 68 -18.50 17.43 11.10
N GLY A 69 -18.12 18.23 12.10
CA GLY A 69 -18.45 17.99 13.51
C GLY A 69 -19.94 17.84 13.87
N LYS A 70 -20.85 18.08 12.91
CA LYS A 70 -22.31 17.92 13.04
C LYS A 70 -22.94 16.95 12.02
N ALA A 71 -22.16 16.26 11.20
CA ALA A 71 -22.72 15.30 10.24
C ALA A 71 -23.11 13.98 10.95
N PRO A 72 -24.27 13.37 10.63
CA PRO A 72 -24.61 12.04 11.13
C PRO A 72 -23.49 11.07 10.74
N LYS A 73 -22.91 10.38 11.72
CA LYS A 73 -21.95 9.30 11.46
C LYS A 73 -22.71 8.19 10.76
N VAL A 74 -22.60 8.11 9.45
CA VAL A 74 -23.02 6.92 8.71
C VAL A 74 -22.01 5.84 9.07
N PHE A 75 -22.39 4.95 9.99
CA PHE A 75 -21.67 3.71 10.23
C PHE A 75 -21.77 2.88 8.96
N ILE A 76 -20.82 3.05 8.05
CA ILE A 76 -20.52 2.01 7.07
C ILE A 76 -20.11 0.82 7.94
N SER A 77 -20.92 -0.24 7.95
CA SER A 77 -20.58 -1.47 8.65
C SER A 77 -19.17 -1.89 8.22
N GLU A 78 -18.46 -2.61 9.08
CA GLU A 78 -17.01 -2.78 9.02
C GLU A 78 -16.50 -4.00 8.22
N PRO A 79 -17.13 -4.57 7.15
CA PRO A 79 -16.68 -5.86 6.66
C PRO A 79 -15.31 -5.78 5.99
N VAL A 80 -14.98 -4.68 5.31
CA VAL A 80 -13.67 -4.54 4.62
C VAL A 80 -12.54 -4.31 5.63
N ASN A 81 -12.75 -3.46 6.64
CA ASN A 81 -11.74 -3.20 7.67
C ASN A 81 -11.56 -4.38 8.62
N ARG A 82 -12.63 -5.14 8.91
CA ARG A 82 -12.53 -6.36 9.72
C ARG A 82 -11.71 -7.43 9.01
N GLN A 83 -11.97 -7.68 7.72
CA GLN A 83 -11.20 -8.65 6.95
C GLN A 83 -9.72 -8.24 6.86
N LEU A 84 -9.45 -6.95 6.67
CA LEU A 84 -8.08 -6.42 6.63
C LEU A 84 -7.37 -6.56 7.97
N ARG A 85 -8.03 -6.24 9.10
CA ARG A 85 -7.46 -6.48 10.44
C ARG A 85 -7.15 -7.95 10.67
N ILE A 86 -8.03 -8.86 10.26
CA ILE A 86 -7.78 -10.29 10.35
C ILE A 86 -6.53 -10.67 9.54
N TYR A 87 -6.36 -10.13 8.33
CA TYR A 87 -5.16 -10.39 7.54
C TYR A 87 -3.90 -9.77 8.16
N GLU A 88 -3.99 -8.57 8.73
CA GLU A 88 -2.88 -7.92 9.44
C GLU A 88 -2.46 -8.75 10.68
N GLU A 89 -3.42 -9.19 11.50
CA GLU A 89 -3.19 -10.07 12.65
C GLU A 89 -2.57 -11.42 12.22
N MET A 90 -3.04 -12.02 11.13
CA MET A 90 -2.47 -13.26 10.59
C MET A 90 -1.02 -13.07 10.14
N ILE A 91 -0.70 -11.94 9.48
CA ILE A 91 0.67 -11.63 9.06
C ILE A 91 1.55 -11.42 10.29
N GLU A 92 1.10 -10.66 11.29
CA GLU A 92 1.85 -10.44 12.53
C GLU A 92 2.12 -11.75 13.29
N TYR A 93 1.14 -12.65 13.34
CA TYR A 93 1.30 -13.96 13.94
C TYR A 93 2.30 -14.82 13.17
N GLN A 94 2.23 -14.84 11.83
CA GLN A 94 3.20 -15.56 11.01
C GLN A 94 4.63 -15.02 11.20
N GLU A 95 4.80 -13.70 11.25
CA GLU A 95 6.10 -13.08 11.54
C GLU A 95 6.62 -13.46 12.94
N PHE A 96 5.73 -13.55 13.93
CA PHE A 96 6.10 -13.99 15.29
C PHE A 96 6.56 -15.46 15.31
N VAL A 97 5.87 -16.34 14.59
CA VAL A 97 6.28 -17.76 14.46
C VAL A 97 7.63 -17.86 13.76
N ILE A 98 7.85 -17.07 12.70
CA ILE A 98 9.14 -17.04 12.00
C ILE A 98 10.26 -16.55 12.92
N GLU A 99 10.02 -15.53 13.75
CA GLU A 99 11.02 -15.06 14.72
C GLU A 99 11.34 -16.10 15.79
N THR A 100 10.35 -16.83 16.30
CA THR A 100 10.59 -17.90 17.28
C THR A 100 11.33 -19.07 16.66
N LEU A 101 11.01 -19.44 15.41
CA LEU A 101 11.80 -20.42 14.66
C LEU A 101 13.23 -19.94 14.42
N PHE A 102 13.42 -18.64 14.16
CA PHE A 102 14.74 -18.05 13.95
C PHE A 102 15.68 -18.22 15.15
N GLU A 103 15.15 -18.29 16.37
CA GLU A 103 15.95 -18.50 17.59
C GLU A 103 16.52 -19.91 17.72
N VAL A 104 15.86 -20.90 17.12
CA VAL A 104 16.19 -22.34 17.28
C VAL A 104 16.75 -22.96 15.99
N ALA A 105 16.59 -22.28 14.85
CA ALA A 105 17.02 -22.76 13.54
C ALA A 105 18.54 -22.70 13.32
N ASP A 106 19.04 -23.53 12.40
CA ASP A 106 20.39 -23.49 11.85
C ASP A 106 20.60 -22.32 10.88
N GLU A 107 21.85 -21.95 10.60
CA GLU A 107 22.20 -20.75 9.81
C GLU A 107 21.64 -20.77 8.38
N ASP A 108 21.58 -21.94 7.73
CA ASP A 108 21.03 -22.07 6.38
C ASP A 108 19.51 -21.84 6.38
N THR A 109 18.82 -22.33 7.41
CA THR A 109 17.38 -22.10 7.58
C THR A 109 17.09 -20.65 7.99
N LYS A 110 17.91 -20.04 8.87
CA LYS A 110 17.81 -18.63 9.23
C LYS A 110 17.86 -17.72 8.01
N LYS A 111 18.78 -17.98 7.07
CA LYS A 111 18.89 -17.19 5.83
C LYS A 111 17.60 -17.19 5.01
N LYS A 112 16.94 -18.35 4.91
CA LYS A 112 15.63 -18.49 4.22
C LYS A 112 14.51 -17.79 4.98
N LEU A 113 14.49 -17.87 6.32
CA LEU A 113 13.49 -17.22 7.17
C LEU A 113 13.57 -15.69 7.10
N LEU A 114 14.76 -15.10 6.93
CA LEU A 114 14.92 -13.65 6.77
C LEU A 114 14.23 -13.11 5.53
N ASP A 115 14.25 -13.86 4.43
CA ASP A 115 13.60 -13.42 3.19
C ASP A 115 12.08 -13.29 3.34
N TRP A 116 11.51 -14.00 4.31
CA TRP A 116 10.06 -14.03 4.57
C TRP A 116 9.63 -12.98 5.60
N LEU A 117 10.58 -12.35 6.30
CA LEU A 117 10.31 -11.27 7.25
C LEU A 117 10.22 -9.89 6.58
N SER A 118 9.32 -9.04 7.07
CA SER A 118 9.25 -7.66 6.63
C SER A 118 10.57 -6.89 6.88
N PRO A 119 10.86 -5.84 6.08
CA PRO A 119 12.07 -5.03 6.27
C PRO A 119 12.22 -4.45 7.68
N LYS A 120 11.09 -4.08 8.32
CA LYS A 120 11.05 -3.55 9.69
C LYS A 120 11.50 -4.58 10.71
N ARG A 121 11.00 -5.82 10.62
CA ARG A 121 11.37 -6.95 11.49
C ARG A 121 12.83 -7.36 11.30
N ARG A 122 13.30 -7.44 10.05
CA ARG A 122 14.73 -7.68 9.74
C ARG A 122 15.65 -6.63 10.37
N ALA A 123 15.28 -5.35 10.29
CA ALA A 123 16.05 -4.29 10.93
C ALA A 123 16.07 -4.41 12.46
N ASN A 124 14.95 -4.81 13.07
CA ASN A 124 14.86 -5.05 14.51
C ASN A 124 15.70 -6.25 14.97
N LEU A 125 15.72 -7.35 14.22
CA LEU A 125 16.57 -8.51 14.53
C LEU A 125 18.05 -8.18 14.44
N ARG A 126 18.46 -7.35 13.46
CA ARG A 126 19.84 -6.85 13.34
C ARG A 126 20.24 -5.99 14.53
N LYS A 127 19.33 -5.13 15.00
CA LYS A 127 19.54 -4.28 16.18
C LYS A 127 19.62 -5.06 17.50
N LYS A 128 18.97 -6.22 17.58
CA LYS A 128 18.97 -7.09 18.78
C LYS A 128 20.17 -8.05 18.83
N GLU A 129 21.17 -7.89 17.96
CA GLU A 129 22.37 -8.76 17.85
C GLU A 129 22.06 -10.25 17.62
N LYS A 130 20.82 -10.61 17.25
CA LYS A 130 20.41 -12.00 16.96
C LYS A 130 20.84 -12.48 15.56
N LEU A 131 21.42 -11.59 14.77
CA LEU A 131 22.01 -11.87 13.47
C LEU A 131 23.51 -11.64 13.62
N SER A 132 24.28 -12.71 13.82
CA SER A 132 25.73 -12.61 13.68
C SER A 132 26.06 -12.32 12.21
N THR A 133 26.89 -11.31 11.98
CA THR A 133 27.60 -11.12 10.71
C THR A 133 28.38 -12.36 10.31
#